data_AF-A0A2N7XTP0-F1
#
_entry.id   AF-A0A2N7XTP0-F1
#
_cell.length_a   1.000
_cell.length_b   1.000
_cell.length_c   1.000
_cell.angle_alpha   90.00
_cell.angle_beta   90.00
_cell.angle_gamma   90.00
#
_symmetry.space_group_name_H-M   'P 1'
#
loop_
_entity.id
_entity.type
_entity.pdbx_description
1 polymer ?
#
loop_
_entity_poly.entity_id
_entity_poly.type
_entity_poly.pdbx_seq_one_letter_code
_entity_poly.pdbx_strand_id
1 'polypeptide(L)'
;MLRESLGLDQPLIVRYFRWLGNVLSGDLGRAVHSGEPTLDTILSRLPVTLELIVMTQIVALAISVPLGVLSAHRRGSTFDSVTLG
;
A
#
# COMPACT_ATOMS: atom_id res chain seq x y z
N MET A 1 17.21 24.95 17.67
CA MET A 1 16.19 24.40 18.58
C MET A 1 15.19 23.44 17.90
N LEU A 2 14.73 23.67 16.66
CA LEU A 2 13.88 22.68 15.94
C LEU A 2 14.66 21.60 15.15
N ARG A 3 15.89 21.91 14.70
CA ARG A 3 16.73 20.97 13.92
C ARG A 3 17.28 19.82 14.78
N GLU A 4 17.69 20.17 16.00
CA GLU A 4 18.32 19.27 16.96
C GLU A 4 17.31 18.28 17.56
N SER A 5 16.07 18.72 17.79
CA SER A 5 14.94 17.86 18.23
C SER A 5 14.47 16.88 17.17
N LEU A 6 14.79 17.11 15.89
CA LEU A 6 14.53 16.18 14.77
C LEU A 6 15.70 15.21 14.52
N GLY A 7 16.81 15.36 15.25
CA GLY A 7 18.02 14.56 15.10
C GLY A 7 18.69 14.73 13.73
N LEU A 8 18.49 15.89 13.07
CA LEU A 8 19.06 16.20 11.75
C LEU A 8 20.59 16.34 11.77
N ASP A 9 21.19 16.48 12.96
CA ASP A 9 22.64 16.57 13.17
C ASP A 9 23.34 15.20 13.14
N GLN A 10 22.58 14.10 13.07
CA GLN A 10 23.11 12.73 13.07
C GLN A 10 23.24 12.15 11.65
N PRO A 11 24.22 11.28 11.39
CA PRO A 11 24.34 10.58 10.12
C PRO A 11 23.03 9.86 9.75
N LEU A 12 22.60 9.99 8.50
CA LEU A 12 21.32 9.43 8.00
C LEU A 12 21.14 7.95 8.34
N ILE A 13 22.22 7.17 8.25
CA ILE A 13 22.26 5.74 8.57
C ILE A 13 21.89 5.47 10.02
N VAL A 14 22.45 6.23 10.98
CA VAL A 14 22.17 6.07 12.41
C VAL A 14 20.72 6.41 12.71
N ARG A 15 20.20 7.47 12.08
CA ARG A 15 18.80 7.89 12.20
C ARG A 15 17.84 6.83 11.65
N TYR A 16 18.18 6.21 10.53
CA TYR A 16 17.38 5.13 9.93
C TYR A 16 17.33 3.89 10.82
N PHE A 17 18.47 3.40 11.31
CA PHE A 17 18.49 2.21 12.16
C PHE A 17 17.80 2.42 13.51
N ARG A 18 17.91 3.63 14.09
CA ARG A 18 17.16 3.99 15.30
C ARG A 18 15.65 4.02 15.04
N TRP A 19 15.23 4.67 13.96
CA TRP A 19 13.82 4.67 13.56
C TRP A 19 13.32 3.24 13.33
N LEU A 20 14.09 2.42 12.62
CA LEU A 20 13.74 1.02 12.37
C LEU A 20 13.61 0.20 13.66
N GLY A 21 14.52 0.38 14.62
CA GLY A 21 14.43 -0.25 15.95
C GLY A 21 13.17 0.17 16.72
N ASN A 22 12.81 1.46 16.65
CA ASN A 22 11.60 1.98 17.27
C ASN A 22 10.33 1.42 16.58
N VAL A 23 10.31 1.39 15.24
CA VAL A 23 9.20 0.82 14.45
C VAL A 23 8.98 -0.65 14.79
N LEU A 24 10.05 -1.45 14.85
CA LEU A 24 9.97 -2.86 15.23
C LEU A 24 9.50 -3.07 16.67
N SER A 25 9.70 -2.07 17.54
CA SER A 25 9.19 -2.06 18.93
C SER A 25 7.75 -1.53 19.03
N GLY A 26 7.12 -1.18 17.91
CA GLY A 26 5.78 -0.60 17.85
C GLY A 26 5.72 0.91 18.07
N ASP A 27 6.86 1.61 18.21
CA ASP A 27 6.91 3.07 18.27
C ASP A 27 7.25 3.64 16.89
N LEU A 28 6.21 3.99 16.13
CA LEU A 28 6.34 4.66 14.83
C LEU A 28 6.79 6.13 14.96
N GLY A 29 6.97 6.62 16.19
CA GLY A 29 7.26 8.01 16.50
C GLY A 29 6.00 8.88 16.51
N ARG A 30 6.21 10.16 16.80
CA ARG A 30 5.15 11.18 16.80
C ARG A 30 5.07 11.90 15.47
N ALA A 31 3.86 12.25 15.07
CA ALA A 31 3.63 13.06 13.89
C ALA A 31 4.38 14.40 14.01
N VAL A 32 5.20 14.72 13.01
CA VAL A 32 6.07 15.91 13.00
C VAL A 32 5.26 17.21 13.08
N HIS A 33 3.99 17.19 12.66
CA HIS A 33 3.10 18.36 12.64
C HIS A 33 2.17 18.46 13.85
N SER A 34 1.62 17.33 14.31
CA SER A 34 0.55 17.30 15.33
C SER A 34 0.99 16.73 16.68
N GLY A 35 2.17 16.10 16.77
CA GLY A 35 2.69 15.53 18.03
C GLY A 35 1.97 14.27 18.52
N GLU A 36 0.91 13.84 17.84
CA GLU A 36 0.17 12.61 18.15
C GLU A 36 0.97 11.35 17.79
N PRO A 37 0.74 10.21 18.49
CA PRO A 37 1.28 8.92 18.11
C PRO A 37 0.85 8.56 16.69
N THR A 38 1.83 8.40 15.78
CA THR A 38 1.57 8.10 14.37
C THR A 38 0.83 6.77 14.20
N LEU A 39 1.08 5.83 15.12
CA LEU A 39 0.44 4.51 15.12
C LEU A 39 -1.08 4.60 15.32
N ASP A 40 -1.55 5.42 16.25
CA ASP A 40 -2.99 5.59 16.50
C ASP A 40 -3.71 6.25 15.32
N THR A 41 -3.04 7.21 14.67
CA THR A 41 -3.56 7.83 13.44
C THR A 41 -3.66 6.83 12.29
N ILE A 42 -2.72 5.88 12.18
CA ILE A 42 -2.78 4.82 11.17
C ILE A 42 -3.91 3.84 11.49
N LEU A 43 -3.99 3.37 12.74
CA LEU A 43 -5.01 2.42 13.17
C LEU A 43 -6.43 2.97 12.99
N SER A 44 -6.65 4.24 13.29
CA SER A 44 -7.95 4.89 13.07
C SER A 44 -8.36 5.00 11.59
N ARG A 45 -7.39 5.00 10.66
CA ARG A 45 -7.63 5.07 9.20
C ARG A 45 -7.63 3.70 8.51
N LEU A 46 -7.22 2.63 9.20
CA LEU A 46 -7.24 1.28 8.65
C LEU A 46 -8.64 0.83 8.22
N PRO A 47 -9.72 1.01 9.01
CA PRO A 47 -11.05 0.53 8.65
C PRO A 47 -11.57 1.10 7.33
N VAL A 48 -11.43 2.42 7.12
CA VAL A 48 -11.90 3.06 5.87
C VAL A 48 -11.09 2.58 4.65
N THR A 49 -9.81 2.31 4.83
CA THR A 49 -8.96 1.79 3.75
C THR A 49 -9.36 0.37 3.39
N LEU A 50 -9.64 -0.48 4.39
CA LEU A 50 -10.11 -1.85 4.17
C LEU A 50 -11.46 -1.86 3.44
N GLU A 51 -12.39 -0.98 3.82
CA GLU A 51 -13.67 -0.85 3.13
C GLU A 51 -13.47 -0.48 1.65
N LEU A 52 -12.61 0.49 1.36
CA LEU A 52 -12.27 0.87 -0.01
C LEU A 52 -11.63 -0.27 -0.81
N ILE A 53 -10.72 -1.03 -0.19
CA ILE A 53 -10.09 -2.20 -0.81
C ILE A 53 -11.15 -3.24 -1.17
N VAL A 54 -12.06 -3.56 -0.24
CA VAL A 54 -13.11 -4.56 -0.45
C VAL A 54 -14.04 -4.12 -1.57
N MET A 55 -14.51 -2.87 -1.57
CA MET A 55 -15.38 -2.32 -2.61
C MET A 55 -14.69 -2.36 -3.98
N THR A 56 -13.42 -1.94 -4.04
CA THR A 56 -12.63 -1.96 -5.27
C THR A 56 -12.47 -3.39 -5.78
N GLN A 57 -12.20 -4.35 -4.89
CA GLN A 57 -12.03 -5.75 -5.26
C GLN A 57 -13.32 -6.37 -5.81
N ILE A 58 -14.47 -6.03 -5.22
CA ILE A 58 -15.78 -6.48 -5.72
C ILE A 58 -16.01 -5.96 -7.15
N VAL A 59 -15.79 -4.67 -7.39
CA VAL A 59 -15.96 -4.07 -8.72
C VAL A 59 -14.98 -4.66 -9.72
N ALA A 60 -13.71 -4.81 -9.33
CA ALA A 60 -12.68 -5.40 -10.16
C ALA A 60 -13.01 -6.85 -10.56
N LEU A 61 -13.50 -7.66 -9.63
CA LEU A 61 -13.92 -9.04 -9.90
C LEU A 61 -15.19 -9.08 -10.76
N ALA A 62 -16.16 -8.22 -10.49
CA ALA A 62 -17.40 -8.14 -11.26
C ALA A 62 -17.15 -7.81 -12.74
N ILE A 63 -16.07 -7.07 -13.05
CA ILE A 63 -15.69 -6.72 -14.42
C ILE A 63 -14.72 -7.78 -15.00
N SER A 64 -13.67 -8.14 -14.26
CA SER A 64 -12.61 -9.03 -14.75
C SER A 64 -13.09 -10.46 -14.98
N VAL A 65 -14.03 -10.98 -14.17
CA VAL A 65 -14.55 -12.35 -14.34
C VAL A 65 -15.34 -12.48 -15.65
N PRO A 66 -16.36 -11.65 -15.96
CA PRO A 66 -17.05 -11.72 -17.25
C PRO A 66 -16.13 -11.50 -18.44
N LEU A 67 -15.20 -10.54 -18.35
CA LEU A 67 -14.23 -10.29 -19.41
C LEU A 67 -13.28 -11.48 -19.62
N GLY A 68 -12.82 -12.11 -18.52
CA GLY A 68 -12.00 -13.31 -18.56
C GLY A 68 -12.73 -14.50 -19.18
N VAL A 69 -14.00 -14.71 -18.82
CA VAL A 69 -14.86 -15.75 -19.38
C VAL A 69 -15.13 -15.51 -20.87
N LEU A 70 -15.45 -14.28 -21.27
CA LEU A 70 -15.68 -13.94 -22.68
C LEU A 70 -14.40 -14.10 -23.52
N SER A 71 -13.25 -13.71 -22.96
CA SER A 71 -11.94 -13.91 -23.59
C SER A 71 -11.59 -15.40 -23.71
N ALA A 72 -11.88 -16.21 -22.69
CA ALA A 72 -11.67 -17.66 -22.72
C ALA A 72 -12.54 -18.35 -23.79
N HIS A 73 -13.81 -17.95 -23.94
CA HIS A 73 -14.68 -18.47 -24.99
C HIS A 73 -14.20 -18.06 -26.39
N ARG A 74 -13.58 -16.88 -26.55
CA ARG A 74 -13.03 -16.42 -27.84
C ARG A 74 -11.61 -16.92 -28.13
N ARG A 75 -10.90 -17.47 -27.14
CA ARG A 75 -9.53 -17.99 -27.28
C ARG A 75 -9.41 -19.24 -28.16
N GLY A 76 -10.51 -19.89 -28.53
CA GLY A 76 -10.53 -20.90 -29.59
C GLY A 76 -10.43 -20.33 -31.01
N SER A 77 -10.31 -19.00 -31.21
CA SER A 77 -10.36 -18.39 -32.56
C SER A 77 -9.24 -17.41 -32.90
N THR A 78 -8.57 -16.75 -31.94
CA THR A 78 -7.67 -15.61 -32.26
C THR A 78 -6.18 -15.94 -32.30
N PHE A 79 -5.74 -17.10 -31.85
CA PHE A 79 -4.33 -17.55 -32.00
C PHE A 79 -4.15 -18.57 -33.12
N ASP A 80 -5.17 -19.38 -33.41
CA ASP A 80 -5.20 -20.24 -34.61
C ASP A 80 -5.28 -19.44 -35.91
N SER A 81 -5.81 -18.20 -35.90
CA SER A 81 -5.92 -17.39 -37.12
C SER A 81 -4.63 -16.67 -37.55
N VAL A 82 -3.61 -16.57 -36.69
CA VAL A 82 -2.34 -15.89 -36.99
C VAL A 82 -1.20 -16.87 -37.28
N THR A 83 -1.29 -18.10 -36.78
CA THR A 83 -0.27 -19.15 -37.02
C THR A 83 -0.64 -20.12 -38.14
N LEU A 84 -1.90 -20.15 -38.58
CA LEU A 84 -2.37 -20.97 -39.69
C LEU A 84 -2.48 -20.21 -41.03
N GLY A 85 -1.76 -19.08 -41.14
CA GLY A 85 -1.61 -18.27 -42.36
C GLY A 85 -0.15 -18.03 -42.69
#